data_AF-A0A1E4P5I5-F1
#
_entry.id   AF-A0A1E4P5I5-F1
#
_cell.length_a   1.000
_cell.length_b   1.000
_cell.length_c   1.000
_cell.angle_alpha   90.00
_cell.angle_beta   90.00
_cell.angle_gamma   90.00
#
_symmetry.space_group_name_H-M   'P 1'
#
loop_
_entity.id
_entity.type
_entity.pdbx_description
1 polymer ?
#
loop_
_entity_poly.entity_id
_entity_poly.type
_entity_poly.pdbx_seq_one_letter_code
_entity_poly.pdbx_strand_id
1 'polypeptide(L)'
;MTPQAFTTKLVDAYQRARLPLYVNDKLYRGESRSVASEIEDLLALYLVDNVPRIGSIRINQPMCITVHGRRRTIKPDLVLFRDGEVRALVDLKMDLGYKREEILKTFSQASDRMLAMRGQSATFWDGRSSSGGVRRTAACAAAAVYIFVVVSDQNITQSAYSRAEAAARCDDALRLHTLLRGVHPNSHSLPAAEIKSRSQPQLERTLADLTTEVANAVA
;
A
#
# COMPACT_ATOMS: atom_id res chain seq x y z
N MET A 1 8.13 -14.70 1.97
CA MET A 1 8.88 -14.09 0.87
C MET A 1 10.03 -13.27 1.45
N THR A 2 11.27 -13.49 1.01
CA THR A 2 12.42 -12.68 1.45
C THR A 2 12.35 -11.25 0.86
N PRO A 3 12.93 -10.23 1.52
CA PRO A 3 13.07 -8.89 0.95
C PRO A 3 13.74 -8.84 -0.43
N GLN A 4 14.72 -9.71 -0.70
CA GLN A 4 15.40 -9.80 -2.00
C GLN A 4 14.48 -10.26 -3.12
N ALA A 5 13.69 -11.30 -2.86
CA ALA A 5 12.65 -11.76 -3.78
C ALA A 5 11.58 -10.67 -4.03
N PHE A 6 11.18 -9.92 -3.00
CA PHE A 6 10.26 -8.81 -3.13
C PHE A 6 10.83 -7.70 -4.03
N THR A 7 12.06 -7.26 -3.75
CA THR A 7 12.78 -6.23 -4.52
C THR A 7 12.88 -6.61 -6.00
N THR A 8 13.25 -7.86 -6.25
CA THR A 8 13.37 -8.39 -7.61
C THR A 8 12.04 -8.32 -8.35
N LYS A 9 10.97 -8.84 -7.75
CA LYS A 9 9.62 -8.82 -8.34
C LYS A 9 9.09 -7.40 -8.56
N LEU A 10 9.31 -6.50 -7.61
CA LEU A 10 8.92 -5.09 -7.71
C LEU A 10 9.61 -4.42 -8.91
N VAL A 11 10.94 -4.51 -9.01
CA VAL A 11 11.68 -3.89 -10.11
C VAL A 11 11.29 -4.52 -11.44
N ASP A 12 11.16 -5.85 -11.51
CA ASP A 12 10.80 -6.55 -12.75
C ASP A 12 9.39 -6.18 -13.24
N ALA A 13 8.43 -5.98 -12.33
CA ALA A 13 7.10 -5.48 -12.69
C ALA A 13 7.20 -4.11 -13.39
N TYR A 14 7.92 -3.15 -12.79
CA TYR A 14 8.12 -1.83 -13.38
C TYR A 14 8.86 -1.87 -14.72
N GLN A 15 9.86 -2.76 -14.88
CA GLN A 15 10.59 -2.89 -16.13
C GLN A 15 9.71 -3.49 -17.25
N ARG A 16 8.95 -4.54 -16.96
CA ARG A 16 8.02 -5.15 -17.93
C ARG A 16 6.88 -4.21 -18.32
N ALA A 17 6.48 -3.31 -17.43
CA ALA A 17 5.43 -2.34 -17.70
C ALA A 17 5.80 -1.35 -18.82
N ARG A 18 7.09 -1.16 -19.09
CA ARG A 18 7.60 -0.34 -20.19
C ARG A 18 7.41 -1.00 -21.56
N LEU A 19 7.29 -2.32 -21.59
CA LEU A 19 7.13 -3.07 -22.82
C LEU A 19 5.65 -3.13 -23.23
N PRO A 20 5.34 -3.10 -24.54
CA PRO A 20 4.02 -3.46 -25.05
C PRO A 20 3.59 -4.83 -24.51
N LEU A 21 2.29 -5.01 -24.26
CA LEU A 21 1.75 -6.30 -23.82
C LEU A 21 1.86 -7.36 -24.92
N TYR A 22 1.73 -6.94 -26.19
CA TYR A 22 1.83 -7.81 -27.36
C TYR A 22 3.10 -7.49 -28.13
N VAL A 23 3.88 -8.52 -28.43
CA VAL A 23 5.17 -8.40 -29.11
C VAL A 23 4.94 -8.08 -30.58
N ASN A 24 5.46 -6.95 -31.03
CA ASN A 24 5.45 -6.54 -32.43
C ASN A 24 6.53 -5.48 -32.66
N ASP A 25 7.23 -5.55 -33.78
CA ASP A 25 8.32 -4.66 -34.19
C ASP A 25 7.88 -3.21 -34.48
N LYS A 26 6.57 -2.98 -34.60
CA LYS A 26 5.98 -1.65 -34.82
C LYS A 26 5.28 -1.10 -33.58
N LEU A 27 5.25 -1.83 -32.47
CA LEU A 27 4.64 -1.39 -31.22
C LEU A 27 5.69 -0.90 -30.25
N TYR A 28 5.54 0.36 -29.83
CA TYR A 28 6.39 1.02 -28.85
C TYR A 28 5.51 1.72 -27.83
N ARG A 29 6.02 1.93 -26.61
CA ARG A 29 5.30 2.66 -25.57
C ARG A 29 6.04 3.94 -25.23
N GLY A 30 5.31 5.07 -25.23
CA GLY A 30 5.79 6.33 -24.68
C GLY A 30 5.76 6.34 -23.14
N GLU A 31 4.86 5.56 -22.53
CA GLU A 31 4.66 5.51 -21.08
C GLU A 31 4.51 4.09 -20.56
N SER A 32 4.92 3.86 -19.31
CA SER A 32 4.76 2.55 -18.65
C SER A 32 3.29 2.23 -18.41
N ARG A 33 2.92 0.94 -18.47
CA ARG A 33 1.61 0.46 -17.98
C ARG A 33 1.52 0.63 -16.46
N SER A 34 0.31 0.74 -15.92
CA SER A 34 0.13 0.67 -14.47
C SER A 34 0.50 -0.72 -13.95
N VAL A 35 1.23 -0.75 -12.83
CA VAL A 35 1.58 -1.97 -12.09
C VAL A 35 0.90 -2.02 -10.72
N ALA A 36 0.02 -1.06 -10.41
CA ALA A 36 -0.53 -0.88 -9.06
C ALA A 36 -1.09 -2.18 -8.48
N SER A 37 -2.03 -2.84 -9.17
CA SER A 37 -2.63 -4.09 -8.70
C SER A 37 -1.63 -5.25 -8.57
N GLU A 38 -0.62 -5.33 -9.45
CA GLU A 38 0.43 -6.34 -9.31
C GLU A 38 1.27 -6.11 -8.04
N ILE A 39 1.54 -4.85 -7.68
CA ILE A 39 2.31 -4.52 -6.48
C ILE A 39 1.45 -4.63 -5.21
N GLU A 40 0.15 -4.36 -5.28
CA GLU A 40 -0.81 -4.64 -4.20
C GLU A 40 -0.79 -6.13 -3.83
N ASP A 41 -0.91 -7.01 -4.83
CA ASP A 41 -0.83 -8.46 -4.66
C ASP A 41 0.53 -8.88 -4.11
N LEU A 42 1.62 -8.29 -4.62
CA LEU A 42 2.98 -8.57 -4.17
C LEU A 42 3.18 -8.20 -2.69
N LEU A 43 2.68 -7.04 -2.26
CA LEU A 43 2.77 -6.63 -0.86
C LEU A 43 1.91 -7.50 0.05
N ALA A 44 0.68 -7.83 -0.38
CA ALA A 44 -0.18 -8.73 0.38
C ALA A 44 0.50 -10.09 0.63
N LEU A 45 1.10 -10.67 -0.42
CA LEU A 45 1.85 -11.93 -0.31
C LEU A 45 3.05 -11.78 0.64
N TYR A 46 3.82 -10.70 0.53
CA TYR A 46 4.94 -10.45 1.44
C TYR A 46 4.51 -10.37 2.90
N LEU A 47 3.42 -9.64 3.20
CA LEU A 47 2.93 -9.47 4.56
C LEU A 47 2.40 -10.78 5.16
N VAL A 48 1.65 -11.57 4.38
CA VAL A 48 1.16 -12.89 4.83
C VAL A 48 2.31 -13.82 5.18
N ASP A 49 3.37 -13.85 4.37
CA ASP A 49 4.51 -14.74 4.59
C ASP A 49 5.38 -14.32 5.80
N ASN A 50 5.38 -13.03 6.17
CA ASN A 50 6.30 -12.48 7.17
C ASN A 50 5.61 -12.02 8.48
N VAL A 51 4.27 -11.96 8.51
CA VAL A 51 3.50 -11.65 9.72
C VAL A 51 2.47 -12.76 9.97
N PRO A 52 2.87 -13.89 10.62
CA PRO A 52 1.99 -15.05 10.83
C PRO A 52 0.72 -14.76 11.64
N ARG A 53 0.70 -13.64 12.36
CA ARG A 53 -0.47 -13.20 13.13
C ARG A 53 -1.57 -12.63 12.25
N ILE A 54 -1.33 -12.26 10.99
CA ILE A 54 -2.42 -11.81 10.11
C ILE A 54 -3.43 -12.96 9.91
N GLY A 55 -4.71 -12.70 10.18
CA GLY A 55 -5.77 -13.68 9.96
C GLY A 55 -6.18 -13.78 8.48
N SER A 56 -6.35 -12.65 7.82
CA SER A 56 -6.51 -12.58 6.35
C SER A 56 -6.22 -11.18 5.81
N ILE A 57 -5.87 -11.09 4.53
CA ILE A 57 -5.79 -9.82 3.79
C ILE A 57 -6.86 -9.80 2.72
N ARG A 58 -7.58 -8.69 2.58
CA ARG A 58 -8.48 -8.43 1.45
C ARG A 58 -7.87 -7.36 0.57
N ILE A 59 -7.66 -7.67 -0.69
CA ILE A 59 -7.03 -6.80 -1.67
C ILE A 59 -8.10 -6.04 -2.42
N ASN A 60 -7.94 -4.73 -2.53
CA ASN A 60 -8.80 -3.81 -3.27
C ASN A 60 -10.29 -3.91 -2.89
N GLN A 61 -10.56 -4.23 -1.62
CA GLN A 61 -11.90 -4.57 -1.12
C GLN A 61 -12.65 -3.31 -0.67
N PRO A 62 -13.75 -2.93 -1.34
CA PRO A 62 -14.60 -1.86 -0.85
C PRO A 62 -15.29 -2.29 0.45
N MET A 63 -15.31 -1.37 1.42
CA MET A 63 -16.02 -1.52 2.68
C MET A 63 -16.99 -0.36 2.87
N CYS A 64 -18.20 -0.66 3.33
CA CYS A 64 -19.18 0.34 3.71
C CYS A 64 -19.20 0.49 5.23
N ILE A 65 -18.97 1.71 5.71
CA ILE A 65 -19.07 2.09 7.12
C ILE A 65 -20.14 3.16 7.29
N THR A 66 -20.85 3.13 8.41
CA THR A 66 -21.71 4.25 8.83
C THR A 66 -20.99 5.07 9.88
N VAL A 67 -20.71 6.34 9.58
CA VAL A 67 -20.09 7.29 10.51
C VAL A 67 -21.07 8.44 10.71
N HIS A 68 -21.44 8.73 11.97
CA HIS A 68 -22.42 9.76 12.32
C HIS A 68 -23.73 9.65 11.51
N GLY A 69 -24.26 8.43 11.37
CA GLY A 69 -25.51 8.17 10.63
C GLY A 69 -25.40 8.26 9.10
N ARG A 70 -24.22 8.59 8.55
CA ARG A 70 -23.99 8.64 7.09
C ARG A 70 -23.18 7.45 6.63
N ARG A 71 -23.74 6.69 5.68
CA ARG A 71 -23.03 5.60 5.02
C ARG A 71 -21.96 6.16 4.09
N ARG A 72 -20.74 5.67 4.22
CA ARG A 72 -19.60 5.98 3.35
C ARG A 72 -18.96 4.68 2.87
N THR A 73 -18.50 4.69 1.62
CA THR A 73 -17.68 3.61 1.09
C THR A 73 -16.23 4.04 1.13
N ILE A 74 -15.39 3.17 1.64
CA ILE A 74 -13.94 3.29 1.60
C ILE A 74 -13.40 2.12 0.78
N LYS A 75 -12.26 2.33 0.14
CA LYS A 75 -11.63 1.35 -0.72
C LYS A 75 -10.11 1.48 -0.58
N PRO A 76 -9.56 0.97 0.53
CA PRO A 76 -8.10 0.88 0.68
C PRO A 76 -7.56 -0.21 -0.26
N ASP A 77 -6.26 -0.17 -0.51
CA ASP A 77 -5.61 -1.14 -1.37
C ASP A 77 -5.50 -2.50 -0.67
N LEU A 78 -5.22 -2.53 0.64
CA LEU A 78 -5.32 -3.73 1.47
C LEU A 78 -6.15 -3.47 2.74
N VAL A 79 -6.90 -4.49 3.17
CA VAL A 79 -7.54 -4.55 4.50
C VAL A 79 -7.00 -5.75 5.24
N LEU A 80 -6.37 -5.52 6.39
CA LEU A 80 -5.78 -6.57 7.22
C LEU A 80 -6.77 -6.92 8.34
N PHE A 81 -7.09 -8.21 8.42
CA PHE A 81 -7.98 -8.75 9.43
C PHE A 81 -7.23 -9.64 10.42
N ARG A 82 -7.65 -9.58 11.68
CA ARG A 82 -7.30 -10.55 12.71
C ARG A 82 -8.52 -10.82 13.58
N ASP A 83 -8.80 -12.09 13.85
CA ASP A 83 -9.88 -12.54 14.74
C ASP A 83 -11.25 -11.94 14.38
N GLY A 84 -11.49 -11.76 13.07
CA GLY A 84 -12.74 -11.21 12.53
C GLY A 84 -12.83 -9.68 12.53
N GLU A 85 -11.81 -8.96 13.00
CA GLU A 85 -11.77 -7.50 13.07
C GLU A 85 -10.83 -6.90 12.04
N VAL A 86 -11.15 -5.69 11.56
CA VAL A 86 -10.24 -4.86 10.77
C VAL A 86 -9.20 -4.26 11.71
N ARG A 87 -7.92 -4.56 11.45
CA ARG A 87 -6.77 -4.12 12.26
C ARG A 87 -5.92 -3.05 11.59
N ALA A 88 -5.80 -3.12 10.27
CA ALA A 88 -5.13 -2.07 9.52
C ALA A 88 -5.72 -1.92 8.13
N LEU A 89 -5.68 -0.69 7.63
CA LEU A 89 -5.90 -0.36 6.23
C LEU A 89 -4.55 0.00 5.62
N VAL A 90 -4.27 -0.44 4.40
CA VAL A 90 -3.03 -0.10 3.70
C VAL A 90 -3.36 0.53 2.35
N ASP A 91 -2.74 1.67 2.06
CA ASP A 91 -2.75 2.28 0.74
C ASP A 91 -1.34 2.26 0.17
N LEU A 92 -1.18 1.69 -1.02
CA LEU A 92 0.02 1.82 -1.82
C LEU A 92 -0.04 3.08 -2.69
N LYS A 93 1.09 3.76 -2.77
CA LYS A 93 1.28 4.89 -3.69
C LYS A 93 2.51 4.62 -4.54
N MET A 94 2.27 4.34 -5.82
CA MET A 94 3.33 4.04 -6.80
C MET A 94 4.28 5.24 -6.97
N ASP A 95 3.70 6.44 -7.02
CA ASP A 95 4.40 7.70 -6.98
C ASP A 95 3.58 8.76 -6.23
N LEU A 96 4.23 9.86 -5.86
CA LEU A 96 3.61 11.02 -5.23
C LEU A 96 3.50 12.22 -6.19
N GLY A 97 3.67 11.99 -7.49
CA GLY A 97 3.79 13.03 -8.52
C GLY A 97 2.51 13.84 -8.73
N TYR A 98 1.38 13.17 -8.70
CA TYR A 98 0.08 13.80 -8.94
C TYR A 98 -0.50 14.51 -7.70
N LYS A 99 0.04 14.26 -6.50
CA LYS A 99 -0.49 14.79 -5.22
C LYS A 99 0.49 15.69 -4.46
N ARG A 100 1.46 16.31 -5.15
CA ARG A 100 2.55 17.10 -4.54
C ARG A 100 2.06 18.14 -3.52
N GLU A 101 0.92 18.78 -3.79
CA GLU A 101 0.34 19.82 -2.93
C GLU A 101 -0.70 19.27 -1.94
N GLU A 102 -1.26 18.09 -2.19
CA GLU A 102 -2.36 17.51 -1.42
C GLU A 102 -1.97 16.33 -0.53
N ILE A 103 -0.69 15.97 -0.47
CA ILE A 103 -0.25 14.80 0.30
C ILE A 103 -0.57 14.94 1.80
N LEU A 104 -0.35 16.13 2.37
CA LEU A 104 -0.68 16.42 3.77
C LEU A 104 -2.19 16.31 4.02
N LYS A 105 -2.99 16.86 3.11
CA LYS A 105 -4.45 16.75 3.16
C LYS A 105 -4.90 15.30 3.03
N THR A 106 -4.26 14.51 2.15
CA THR A 106 -4.57 13.09 1.98
C THR A 106 -4.28 12.30 3.26
N PHE A 107 -3.15 12.55 3.90
CA PHE A 107 -2.77 11.87 5.14
C PHE A 107 -3.68 12.28 6.30
N SER A 108 -3.94 13.58 6.48
CA SER A 108 -4.90 14.06 7.48
C SER A 108 -6.29 13.44 7.28
N GLN A 109 -6.81 13.41 6.05
CA GLN A 109 -8.11 12.79 5.76
C GLN A 109 -8.13 11.28 6.01
N ALA A 110 -7.00 10.59 5.81
CA ALA A 110 -6.88 9.17 6.10
C ALA A 110 -6.84 8.90 7.61
N SER A 111 -6.13 9.75 8.36
CA SER A 111 -6.12 9.72 9.83
C SER A 111 -7.52 9.97 10.42
N ASP A 112 -8.17 11.07 10.03
CA ASP A 112 -9.53 11.40 10.48
C ASP A 112 -10.51 10.26 10.18
N ARG A 113 -10.38 9.66 9.00
CA ARG A 113 -11.18 8.50 8.60
C ARG A 113 -10.89 7.30 9.49
N MET A 114 -9.62 7.00 9.76
CA MET A 114 -9.25 5.87 10.61
C MET A 114 -9.80 6.05 12.03
N LEU A 115 -9.64 7.25 12.61
CA LEU A 115 -10.20 7.60 13.90
C LEU A 115 -11.72 7.44 13.95
N ALA A 116 -12.42 7.93 12.93
CA ALA A 116 -13.87 7.80 12.81
C ALA A 116 -14.34 6.35 12.60
N MET A 117 -13.47 5.49 12.08
CA MET A 117 -13.76 4.07 11.87
C MET A 117 -13.56 3.21 13.12
N ARG A 118 -12.61 3.56 14.00
CA ARG A 118 -12.30 2.79 15.22
C ARG A 118 -13.58 2.51 16.03
N GLY A 119 -13.79 1.25 16.39
CA GLY A 119 -14.98 0.77 17.12
C GLY A 119 -16.26 0.64 16.29
N GLN A 120 -16.27 1.08 15.02
CA GLN A 120 -17.44 0.97 14.14
C GLN A 120 -17.45 -0.35 13.37
N SER A 121 -18.63 -0.77 12.92
CA SER A 121 -18.78 -1.92 12.02
C SER A 121 -18.66 -1.51 10.56
N ALA A 122 -17.84 -2.26 9.82
CA ALA A 122 -17.72 -2.18 8.36
C ALA A 122 -18.39 -3.40 7.73
N THR A 123 -19.13 -3.18 6.64
CA THR A 123 -19.75 -4.25 5.84
C THR A 123 -19.09 -4.36 4.47
N PHE A 124 -18.88 -5.58 4.00
CA PHE A 124 -18.20 -5.85 2.73
C PHE A 124 -18.67 -7.19 2.14
N TRP A 125 -18.38 -7.40 0.87
CA TRP A 125 -18.61 -8.68 0.20
C TRP A 125 -17.39 -9.57 0.38
N ASP A 126 -17.54 -10.85 0.68
CA ASP A 126 -16.38 -11.71 0.95
C ASP A 126 -15.54 -12.08 -0.28
N GLY A 127 -16.00 -11.73 -1.49
CA GLY A 127 -15.24 -11.85 -2.74
C GLY A 127 -14.87 -13.29 -3.14
N ARG A 128 -15.46 -14.31 -2.48
CA ARG A 128 -15.11 -15.73 -2.70
C ARG A 128 -15.93 -16.42 -3.79
N SER A 129 -16.95 -15.76 -4.34
CA SER A 129 -17.74 -16.31 -5.45
C SER A 129 -18.01 -15.27 -6.54
N SER A 130 -17.96 -15.72 -7.79
CA SER A 130 -18.30 -14.96 -9.00
C SER A 130 -19.77 -14.53 -9.07
N SER A 131 -20.66 -15.15 -8.27
CA SER A 131 -22.11 -14.91 -8.24
C SER A 131 -22.57 -13.85 -7.21
N GLY A 132 -21.66 -12.96 -6.76
CA GLY A 132 -21.96 -11.96 -5.73
C GLY A 132 -21.90 -12.57 -4.34
N GLY A 133 -20.71 -12.57 -3.74
CA GLY A 133 -20.36 -13.26 -2.49
C GLY A 133 -21.27 -12.99 -1.29
N VAL A 134 -20.93 -13.55 -0.12
CA VAL A 134 -21.74 -13.31 1.09
C VAL A 134 -21.37 -11.96 1.69
N ARG A 135 -22.37 -11.15 2.05
CA ARG A 135 -22.13 -9.91 2.78
C ARG A 135 -21.68 -10.25 4.21
N ARG A 136 -20.53 -9.74 4.59
CA ARG A 136 -19.92 -9.88 5.92
C ARG A 136 -19.91 -8.55 6.62
N THR A 137 -19.82 -8.62 7.94
CA THR A 137 -19.62 -7.49 8.83
C THR A 137 -18.42 -7.77 9.71
N ALA A 138 -17.57 -6.78 9.90
CA ALA A 138 -16.46 -6.82 10.83
C ALA A 138 -16.38 -5.51 11.61
N ALA A 139 -16.08 -5.59 12.90
CA ALA A 139 -15.73 -4.41 13.67
C ALA A 139 -14.34 -3.91 13.26
N CYS A 140 -14.15 -2.60 13.28
CA CYS A 140 -12.83 -1.99 13.21
C CYS A 140 -12.28 -1.88 14.62
N ALA A 141 -11.09 -2.42 14.85
CA ALA A 141 -10.48 -2.42 16.18
C ALA A 141 -10.25 -0.99 16.68
N ALA A 142 -10.31 -0.79 18.01
CA ALA A 142 -10.09 0.51 18.64
C ALA A 142 -8.67 1.05 18.40
N ALA A 143 -7.69 0.16 18.20
CA ALA A 143 -6.29 0.52 17.91
C ALA A 143 -5.95 0.43 16.40
N ALA A 144 -6.95 0.31 15.51
CA ALA A 144 -6.68 0.15 14.08
C ALA A 144 -5.90 1.33 13.50
N VAL A 145 -5.01 1.06 12.54
CA VAL A 145 -4.13 2.06 11.92
C VAL A 145 -4.29 2.09 10.39
N TYR A 146 -3.99 3.26 9.81
CA TYR A 146 -3.92 3.46 8.37
C TYR A 146 -2.45 3.58 7.94
N ILE A 147 -1.99 2.66 7.10
CA ILE A 147 -0.60 2.56 6.67
C ILE A 147 -0.49 3.00 5.22
N PHE A 148 0.31 4.03 4.94
CA PHE A 148 0.73 4.36 3.59
C PHE A 148 2.05 3.68 3.27
N VAL A 149 2.10 3.00 2.12
CA VAL A 149 3.32 2.45 1.55
C VAL A 149 3.60 3.15 0.22
N VAL A 150 4.59 4.03 0.22
CA VAL A 150 5.04 4.75 -0.97
C VAL A 150 6.16 3.95 -1.61
N VAL A 151 6.04 3.65 -2.90
CA VAL A 151 7.07 2.88 -3.62
C VAL A 151 8.32 3.73 -3.82
N SER A 152 8.17 4.99 -4.26
CA SER A 152 9.28 5.90 -4.54
C SER A 152 8.94 7.36 -4.25
N ASP A 153 9.90 8.11 -3.70
CA ASP A 153 9.81 9.55 -3.42
C ASP A 153 10.22 10.48 -4.58
N GLN A 154 10.77 9.94 -5.67
CA GLN A 154 11.35 10.74 -6.77
C GLN A 154 10.41 11.74 -7.46
N ASN A 155 9.10 11.59 -7.32
CA ASN A 155 8.13 12.46 -7.98
C ASN A 155 7.57 13.56 -7.07
N ILE A 156 8.13 13.83 -5.89
CA ILE A 156 7.73 14.92 -4.99
C ILE A 156 8.96 15.74 -4.56
N THR A 157 8.77 17.01 -4.22
CA THR A 157 9.87 17.81 -3.66
C THR A 157 10.25 17.28 -2.28
N GLN A 158 11.55 17.27 -1.98
CA GLN A 158 12.04 16.76 -0.70
C GLN A 158 11.43 17.51 0.49
N SER A 159 11.20 18.82 0.37
CA SER A 159 10.59 19.64 1.42
C SER A 159 9.12 19.26 1.67
N ALA A 160 8.32 19.01 0.62
CA ALA A 160 6.94 18.57 0.79
C ALA A 160 6.88 17.16 1.39
N TYR A 161 7.74 16.26 0.91
CA TYR A 161 7.82 14.89 1.41
C TYR A 161 8.25 14.84 2.88
N SER A 162 9.30 15.56 3.27
CA SER A 162 9.76 15.61 4.68
C SER A 162 8.68 16.16 5.62
N ARG A 163 7.89 17.15 5.19
CA ARG A 163 6.74 17.63 6.00
C ARG A 163 5.67 16.56 6.16
N ALA A 164 5.37 15.82 5.10
CA ALA A 164 4.39 14.73 5.13
C ALA A 164 4.86 13.57 6.03
N GLU A 165 6.14 13.24 5.97
CA GLU A 165 6.77 12.26 6.84
C GLU A 165 6.74 12.70 8.31
N ALA A 166 7.08 13.96 8.60
CA ALA A 166 7.02 14.49 9.95
C ALA A 166 5.59 14.47 10.52
N ALA A 167 4.60 14.86 9.72
CA ALA A 167 3.19 14.82 10.12
C ALA A 167 2.74 13.39 10.42
N ALA A 168 3.08 12.43 9.56
CA ALA A 168 2.74 11.02 9.74
C ALA A 168 3.35 10.40 11.01
N ARG A 169 4.55 10.84 11.43
CA ARG A 169 5.21 10.34 12.64
C ARG A 169 4.55 10.79 13.94
N CYS A 170 3.84 11.92 13.92
CA CYS A 170 3.18 12.48 15.09
C CYS A 170 1.72 12.01 15.23
N ASP A 171 1.25 11.14 14.34
CA ASP A 171 -0.13 10.70 14.24
C ASP A 171 -0.26 9.24 14.69
N ASP A 172 -1.09 8.96 15.69
CA ASP A 172 -1.25 7.62 16.26
C ASP A 172 -2.05 6.68 15.34
N ALA A 173 -2.89 7.24 14.48
CA ALA A 173 -3.76 6.51 13.55
C ALA A 173 -3.15 6.32 12.16
N LEU A 174 -2.04 6.99 11.85
CA LEU A 174 -1.38 6.93 10.56
C LEU A 174 0.06 6.38 10.65
N ARG A 175 0.48 5.63 9.64
CA ARG A 175 1.88 5.20 9.44
C ARG A 175 2.29 5.46 8.00
N LEU A 176 3.56 5.78 7.78
CA LEU A 176 4.11 6.02 6.45
C LEU A 176 5.44 5.27 6.28
N HIS A 177 5.50 4.41 5.28
CA HIS A 177 6.72 3.71 4.87
C HIS A 177 7.03 4.06 3.42
N THR A 178 8.30 4.32 3.11
CA THR A 178 8.77 4.56 1.74
C THR A 178 9.84 3.58 1.37
N LEU A 179 9.49 2.71 0.43
CA LEU A 179 10.29 1.57 0.01
C LEU A 179 11.62 2.02 -0.61
N LEU A 180 11.57 3.00 -1.51
CA LEU A 180 12.74 3.52 -2.22
C LEU A 180 12.84 5.03 -2.09
N ARG A 181 14.01 5.51 -1.70
CA ARG A 181 14.35 6.93 -1.60
C ARG A 181 15.48 7.23 -2.56
N GLY A 182 15.38 8.33 -3.29
CA GLY A 182 16.44 8.72 -4.23
C GLY A 182 16.49 7.89 -5.52
N VAL A 183 15.69 6.82 -5.65
CA VAL A 183 15.71 5.90 -6.79
C VAL A 183 14.28 5.47 -7.12
N HIS A 184 13.89 5.59 -8.39
CA HIS A 184 12.62 5.07 -8.88
C HIS A 184 12.82 3.68 -9.53
N PRO A 185 11.92 2.69 -9.32
CA PRO A 185 12.06 1.34 -9.91
C PRO A 185 12.16 1.32 -11.44
N ASN A 186 11.59 2.33 -12.10
CA ASN A 186 11.69 2.57 -13.54
C ASN A 186 12.62 3.75 -13.88
N SER A 187 13.75 3.91 -13.19
CA SER A 187 14.72 4.92 -13.63
C SER A 187 15.18 4.63 -15.08
N HIS A 188 15.30 5.68 -15.90
CA HIS A 188 15.83 5.58 -17.27
C HIS A 188 17.35 5.64 -17.32
N SER A 189 17.98 6.12 -16.25
CA SER A 189 19.43 6.32 -16.18
C SER A 189 20.21 5.12 -15.64
N LEU A 190 19.52 4.08 -15.15
CA LEU A 190 20.15 2.93 -14.50
C LEU A 190 19.63 1.60 -15.07
N PRO A 191 20.50 0.62 -15.34
CA PRO A 191 20.10 -0.76 -15.64
C PRO A 191 19.34 -1.40 -14.47
N ALA A 192 18.44 -2.34 -14.77
CA ALA A 192 17.61 -3.00 -13.75
C ALA A 192 18.43 -3.70 -12.64
N ALA A 193 19.56 -4.32 -12.98
CA ALA A 193 20.46 -4.96 -12.02
C ALA A 193 21.04 -3.96 -11.02
N GLU A 194 21.38 -2.76 -11.49
CA GLU A 194 21.91 -1.69 -10.65
C GLU A 194 20.83 -1.09 -9.75
N ILE A 195 19.61 -0.90 -10.28
CA ILE A 195 18.46 -0.49 -9.47
C ILE A 195 18.25 -1.49 -8.33
N LYS A 196 18.18 -2.80 -8.62
CA LYS A 196 18.02 -3.85 -7.60
C LYS A 196 19.14 -3.77 -6.55
N SER A 197 20.40 -3.68 -6.98
CA SER A 197 21.54 -3.61 -6.06
C SER A 197 21.51 -2.39 -5.14
N ARG A 198 21.17 -1.20 -5.67
CA ARG A 198 21.10 0.05 -4.88
C ARG A 198 19.89 0.07 -3.95
N SER A 199 18.76 -0.50 -4.40
CA SER A 199 17.50 -0.55 -3.68
C SER A 199 17.49 -1.56 -2.52
N GLN A 200 18.24 -2.66 -2.63
CA GLN A 200 18.15 -3.80 -1.73
C GLN A 200 18.32 -3.45 -0.24
N PRO A 201 19.37 -2.73 0.20
CA PRO A 201 19.57 -2.48 1.64
C PRO A 201 18.50 -1.57 2.24
N GLN A 202 17.95 -0.65 1.43
CA GLN A 202 16.87 0.22 1.87
C GLN A 202 15.56 -0.56 2.00
N LEU A 203 15.21 -1.34 0.98
CA LEU A 203 14.01 -2.18 0.97
C LEU A 203 14.01 -3.16 2.14
N GLU A 204 15.13 -3.81 2.41
CA GLU A 204 15.28 -4.71 3.57
C GLU A 204 14.91 -4.03 4.88
N ARG A 205 15.47 -2.84 5.15
CA ARG A 205 15.15 -2.08 6.37
C ARG A 205 13.69 -1.67 6.42
N THR A 206 13.18 -1.04 5.35
CA THR A 206 11.81 -0.56 5.35
C THR A 206 10.78 -1.67 5.41
N LEU A 207 11.04 -2.82 4.78
CA LEU A 207 10.16 -3.99 4.88
C LEU A 207 10.20 -4.63 6.26
N ALA A 208 11.36 -4.63 6.95
CA ALA A 208 11.45 -5.08 8.33
C ALA A 208 10.65 -4.16 9.28
N ASP A 209 10.77 -2.84 9.10
CA ASP A 209 10.01 -1.85 9.86
C ASP A 209 8.50 -2.01 9.61
N LEU A 210 8.09 -2.15 8.35
CA LEU A 210 6.69 -2.38 7.97
C LEU A 210 6.15 -3.69 8.55
N THR A 211 6.94 -4.77 8.53
CA THR A 211 6.57 -6.06 9.12
C THR A 211 6.33 -5.91 10.63
N THR A 212 7.20 -5.18 11.31
CA THR A 212 7.07 -4.89 12.75
C THR A 212 5.82 -4.05 13.04
N GLU A 213 5.59 -2.99 12.28
CA GLU A 213 4.40 -2.13 12.41
C GLU A 213 3.11 -2.94 12.20
N VAL A 214 3.06 -3.74 11.15
CA VAL A 214 1.90 -4.60 10.86
C VAL A 214 1.72 -5.65 11.96
N ALA A 215 2.80 -6.26 12.45
CA ALA A 215 2.76 -7.21 13.55
C ALA A 215 2.19 -6.59 14.83
N ASN A 216 2.53 -5.33 15.13
CA ASN A 216 1.98 -4.59 16.26
C ASN A 216 0.50 -4.24 16.05
N ALA A 217 0.11 -3.83 14.83
CA ALA A 217 -1.28 -3.50 14.52
C ALA A 217 -2.22 -4.71 14.61
N VAL A 218 -1.71 -5.91 14.30
CA VAL A 218 -2.48 -7.18 14.37
C VAL A 218 -2.22 -7.99 15.64
N ALA A 219 -1.48 -7.44 16.61
CA ALA A 219 -1.30 -8.04 17.93
C ALA A 219 -2.59 -8.00 18.75
#